data_AF-A0A3D4MF36-F1
#
_entry.id   AF-A0A3D4MF36-F1
#
_cell.length_a   1.000
_cell.length_b   1.000
_cell.length_c   1.000
_cell.angle_alpha   90.00
_cell.angle_beta   90.00
_cell.angle_gamma   90.00
#
_symmetry.space_group_name_H-M   'P 1'
#
loop_
_entity.id
_entity.type
_entity.pdbx_description
1 polymer ?
#
loop_
_entity_poly.entity_id
_entity_poly.type
_entity_poly.pdbx_seq_one_letter_code
_entity_poly.pdbx_strand_id
1 'polypeptide(L)'
;MRISWNINPVSLCLLASLYIATALNLGFWEKIGEIYKTGNSLSLGVLMTAPVVLTALLNILLLPLSARRIIKPVLGFIIITAALFNYGMYHYGVIFDDNMFTNIAQTDMGESRSYLNLSFALQILLTGVLPLALLAFLPVQKLTFKKAVWQRGLSAALSVILVMGVAATHFDDYAAIGRNNKILRKTINPAYPYKQAYKYIHNAYFNAELPYRQLATDVRRSGAARPPRLVIMVLGETQRGMNYSLNGYERKTNPYTAAIENVVSFRHVRSYGTATAISVPYMFSLSREDDYNADTEASQDNVMDALERSGT
;
A
#
# COMPACT_ATOMS: atom_id res chain seq x y z
N MET A 1 47.46 8.49 11.55
CA MET A 1 46.26 9.28 11.17
C MET A 1 45.00 8.45 11.40
N ARG A 2 44.26 8.66 12.49
CA ARG A 2 42.89 8.13 12.61
C ARG A 2 41.98 9.08 11.85
N ILE A 3 41.59 8.72 10.63
CA ILE A 3 40.55 9.45 9.89
C ILE A 3 39.25 9.27 10.68
N SER A 4 38.92 10.22 11.54
CA SER A 4 37.65 10.22 12.24
C SER A 4 36.57 10.66 11.26
N TRP A 5 35.97 9.72 10.55
CA TRP A 5 34.80 9.91 9.67
C TRP A 5 33.56 10.30 10.47
N ASN A 6 33.58 11.43 11.19
CA ASN A 6 32.44 11.92 11.93
C ASN A 6 31.46 12.59 10.95
N ILE A 7 30.40 11.88 10.61
CA ILE A 7 29.37 12.40 9.71
C ILE A 7 28.44 13.35 10.48
N ASN A 8 28.15 14.49 9.88
CA ASN A 8 27.16 15.42 10.36
C ASN A 8 25.75 14.79 10.27
N PRO A 9 24.92 14.82 11.33
CA PRO A 9 23.53 14.37 11.27
C PRO A 9 22.72 14.86 10.05
N VAL A 10 22.93 16.11 9.62
CA VAL A 10 22.25 16.69 8.45
C VAL A 10 22.71 16.04 7.15
N SER A 11 24.02 15.83 7.00
CA SER A 11 24.58 15.10 5.85
C SER A 11 24.13 13.65 5.83
N LEU A 12 23.97 13.02 7.00
CA LEU A 12 23.43 11.66 7.11
C LEU A 12 21.97 11.59 6.65
N CYS A 13 21.13 12.57 7.01
CA CYS A 13 19.76 12.68 6.49
C CYS A 13 19.74 12.84 4.96
N LEU A 14 20.63 13.67 4.41
CA LEU A 14 20.71 13.87 2.96
C LEU A 14 21.13 12.58 2.23
N LEU A 15 22.16 11.89 2.74
CA LEU A 15 22.61 10.61 2.18
C LEU A 15 21.52 9.54 2.27
N ALA A 16 20.82 9.45 3.41
CA ALA A 16 19.69 8.54 3.58
C ALA A 16 18.53 8.90 2.62
N SER A 17 18.25 10.19 2.42
CA SER A 17 17.21 10.65 1.49
C SER A 17 17.55 10.29 0.05
N LEU A 18 18.80 10.48 -0.35
CA LEU A 18 19.28 10.09 -1.69
C LEU A 18 19.19 8.58 -1.88
N TYR A 19 19.61 7.81 -0.88
CA TYR A 19 19.53 6.36 -0.90
C TYR A 19 18.08 5.86 -1.02
N ILE A 20 17.17 6.41 -0.19
CA ILE A 20 15.75 6.06 -0.24
C ILE A 20 15.14 6.46 -1.58
N ALA A 21 15.40 7.69 -2.05
CA ALA A 21 14.87 8.20 -3.31
C ALA A 21 15.31 7.36 -4.52
N THR A 22 16.52 6.79 -4.50
CA THR A 22 17.07 6.06 -5.65
C THR A 22 16.89 4.55 -5.50
N ALA A 23 17.49 3.94 -4.48
CA ALA A 23 17.55 2.49 -4.32
C ALA A 23 16.29 1.87 -3.71
N LEU A 24 15.51 2.63 -2.92
CA LEU A 24 14.30 2.13 -2.25
C LEU A 24 13.01 2.67 -2.88
N ASN A 25 13.06 3.26 -4.06
CA ASN A 25 11.88 3.73 -4.80
C ASN A 25 11.78 3.11 -6.20
N LEU A 26 12.27 1.87 -6.37
CA LEU A 26 12.30 1.19 -7.67
C LEU A 26 10.90 1.04 -8.28
N GLY A 27 9.88 0.69 -7.48
CA GLY A 27 8.49 0.62 -7.97
C GLY A 27 7.95 1.97 -8.46
N PHE A 28 8.37 3.09 -7.86
CA PHE A 28 8.05 4.42 -8.35
C PHE A 28 8.74 4.72 -9.69
N TRP A 29 10.03 4.39 -9.82
CA TRP A 29 10.81 4.61 -11.04
C TRP A 29 10.31 3.75 -12.21
N GLU A 30 9.90 2.51 -11.93
CA GLU A 30 9.29 1.64 -12.93
C GLU A 30 8.00 2.25 -13.50
N LYS A 31 7.12 2.78 -12.64
CA LYS A 31 5.91 3.48 -13.10
C LYS A 31 6.19 4.76 -13.87
N ILE A 32 7.19 5.54 -13.48
CA ILE A 32 7.64 6.68 -14.30
C ILE A 32 8.12 6.20 -15.68
N GLY A 33 8.90 5.12 -15.74
CA GLY A 33 9.39 4.53 -16.98
C GLY A 33 8.27 4.00 -17.89
N GLU A 34 7.22 3.38 -17.32
CA GLU A 34 6.03 2.95 -18.06
C GLU A 34 5.26 4.14 -18.66
N ILE A 35 5.07 5.21 -17.89
CA ILE A 35 4.40 6.43 -18.35
C ILE A 35 5.22 7.09 -19.48
N TYR A 36 6.54 7.11 -19.36
CA TYR A 36 7.43 7.63 -20.40
C TYR A 36 7.30 6.83 -21.72
N LYS A 37 7.29 5.49 -21.64
CA LYS A 37 7.19 4.61 -22.81
C LYS A 37 5.84 4.69 -23.53
N THR A 38 4.76 4.96 -22.81
CA THR A 38 3.40 5.03 -23.37
C THR A 38 3.09 6.34 -24.09
N GLY A 39 4.08 7.23 -24.27
CA GLY A 39 3.96 8.44 -25.09
C GLY A 39 3.26 9.60 -24.38
N ASN A 40 3.00 9.48 -23.07
CA ASN A 40 2.47 10.57 -22.24
C ASN A 40 3.59 11.58 -21.98
N SER A 41 3.79 12.55 -22.89
CA SER A 41 4.37 13.90 -22.71
C SER A 41 5.37 14.14 -21.55
N LEU A 42 6.22 13.17 -21.20
CA LEU A 42 7.21 13.35 -20.15
C LEU A 42 8.41 14.02 -20.80
N SER A 43 8.70 15.25 -20.41
CA SER A 43 9.94 15.88 -20.80
C SER A 43 11.12 15.10 -20.18
N LEU A 44 12.21 14.96 -20.93
CA LEU A 44 13.44 14.38 -20.41
C LEU A 44 13.94 15.13 -19.15
N GLY A 45 13.63 16.43 -19.06
CA GLY A 45 13.89 17.27 -17.89
C GLY A 45 13.20 16.76 -16.63
N VAL A 46 11.94 16.32 -16.70
CA VAL A 46 11.26 15.72 -15.54
C VAL A 46 11.91 14.42 -15.11
N LEU A 47 12.27 13.54 -16.06
CA LEU A 47 12.91 12.28 -15.71
C LEU A 47 14.24 12.48 -14.98
N MET A 48 15.04 13.46 -15.42
CA MET A 48 16.34 13.76 -14.82
C MET A 48 16.22 14.51 -13.48
N THR A 49 15.19 15.37 -13.33
CA THR A 49 15.00 16.16 -12.10
C THR A 49 14.24 15.41 -11.01
N ALA A 50 13.44 14.40 -11.36
CA ALA A 50 12.58 13.68 -10.40
C ALA A 50 13.37 13.04 -9.24
N PRO A 51 14.52 12.36 -9.44
CA PRO A 51 15.31 11.84 -8.32
C PRO A 51 15.81 12.93 -7.38
N VAL A 52 16.15 14.09 -7.93
CA VAL A 52 16.65 15.24 -7.17
C VAL A 52 15.52 15.86 -6.35
N VAL A 53 14.34 16.06 -6.95
CA VAL A 53 13.14 16.56 -6.27
C VAL A 53 12.72 15.60 -5.16
N LEU A 54 12.65 14.29 -5.44
CA LEU A 54 12.27 13.29 -4.44
C LEU A 54 13.28 13.26 -3.28
N THR A 55 14.58 13.34 -3.57
CA THR A 55 15.63 13.44 -2.55
C THR A 55 15.45 14.68 -1.67
N ALA A 56 15.18 15.84 -2.27
CA ALA A 56 14.97 17.09 -1.54
C ALA A 56 13.73 17.03 -0.64
N LEU A 57 12.63 16.48 -1.14
CA LEU A 57 11.39 16.29 -0.37
C LEU A 57 11.59 15.32 0.80
N LEU A 58 12.23 14.17 0.57
CA LEU A 58 12.55 13.23 1.64
C LEU A 58 13.51 13.84 2.67
N ASN A 59 14.48 14.64 2.23
CA ASN A 59 15.38 15.33 3.14
C ASN A 59 14.63 16.27 4.06
N ILE A 60 13.72 17.09 3.53
CA ILE A 60 12.85 17.97 4.34
C ILE A 60 12.08 17.16 5.40
N LEU A 61 11.55 15.99 5.04
CA LEU A 61 10.82 15.11 5.96
C LEU A 61 11.72 14.48 7.04
N LEU A 62 12.97 14.14 6.72
CA LEU A 62 13.89 13.48 7.65
C LEU A 62 14.64 14.46 8.57
N LEU A 63 14.80 15.73 8.18
CA LEU A 63 15.54 16.74 8.94
C LEU A 63 15.05 16.96 10.39
N PRO A 64 13.73 16.99 10.69
CA PRO A 64 13.23 17.07 12.06
C PRO A 64 13.71 15.91 12.95
N LEU A 65 13.91 14.73 12.34
CA LEU A 65 14.30 13.49 13.01
C LEU A 65 15.83 13.36 13.19
N SER A 66 16.60 14.37 12.78
CA SER A 66 18.08 14.37 12.80
C SER A 66 18.71 14.55 14.19
N ALA A 67 17.99 14.25 15.28
CA ALA A 67 18.55 14.32 16.62
C ALA A 67 19.55 13.17 16.85
N ARG A 68 20.75 13.47 17.38
CA ARG A 68 21.87 12.52 17.44
C ARG A 68 21.54 11.14 18.04
N ARG A 69 20.72 11.09 19.09
CA ARG A 69 20.35 9.83 19.76
C ARG A 69 19.25 9.06 19.02
N ILE A 70 18.45 9.76 18.22
CA ILE A 70 17.22 9.25 17.60
C ILE A 70 17.44 8.93 16.11
N ILE A 71 18.38 9.62 15.46
CA ILE A 71 18.62 9.51 14.01
C ILE A 71 18.95 8.09 13.57
N LYS A 72 19.80 7.36 14.30
CA LYS A 72 20.16 5.98 13.95
C LYS A 72 18.98 5.01 14.05
N PRO A 73 18.28 4.89 15.19
CA PRO A 73 17.13 3.97 15.27
C PRO A 73 16.01 4.35 14.29
N VAL A 74 15.75 5.66 14.11
CA VAL A 74 14.72 6.12 13.17
C VAL A 74 15.10 5.80 11.73
N LEU A 75 16.30 6.17 11.28
CA LEU A 75 16.74 5.84 9.90
C LEU A 75 16.84 4.32 9.71
N GLY A 76 17.23 3.57 10.74
CA GLY A 76 17.27 2.11 10.66
C GLY A 76 15.90 1.49 10.44
N PHE A 77 14.90 1.95 11.21
CA PHE A 77 13.50 1.57 11.01
C PHE A 77 12.99 1.98 9.62
N ILE A 78 13.34 3.18 9.17
CA ILE A 78 12.91 3.70 7.86
C ILE A 78 13.51 2.87 6.71
N ILE A 79 14.80 2.57 6.77
CA ILE A 79 15.50 1.79 5.74
C ILE A 79 14.92 0.38 5.63
N ILE A 80 14.72 -0.31 6.76
CA ILE A 80 14.25 -1.71 6.71
C ILE A 80 12.80 -1.80 6.21
N THR A 81 11.92 -0.90 6.67
CA THR A 81 10.52 -0.90 6.23
C THR A 81 10.40 -0.42 4.78
N ALA A 82 11.17 0.60 4.38
CA ALA A 82 11.24 1.03 2.98
C ALA A 82 11.78 -0.09 2.07
N ALA A 83 12.76 -0.89 2.50
CA ALA A 83 13.23 -2.04 1.72
C ALA A 83 12.13 -3.09 1.51
N LEU A 84 11.34 -3.39 2.54
CA LEU A 84 10.19 -4.30 2.45
C LEU A 84 9.12 -3.77 1.49
N PHE A 85 8.71 -2.51 1.64
CA PHE A 85 7.74 -1.89 0.75
C PHE A 85 8.24 -1.84 -0.70
N ASN A 86 9.50 -1.46 -0.91
CA ASN A 86 10.10 -1.43 -2.24
C ASN A 86 10.08 -2.80 -2.92
N TYR A 87 10.35 -3.88 -2.18
CA TYR A 87 10.26 -5.23 -2.72
C TYR A 87 8.84 -5.58 -3.18
N GLY A 88 7.85 -5.36 -2.31
CA GLY A 88 6.44 -5.63 -2.64
C GLY A 88 5.93 -4.79 -3.81
N MET A 89 6.34 -3.52 -3.87
CA MET A 89 5.94 -2.61 -4.94
C MET A 89 6.58 -2.96 -6.28
N TYR A 90 7.87 -3.31 -6.29
CA TYR A 90 8.62 -3.57 -7.51
C TYR A 90 8.36 -4.98 -8.08
N HIS A 91 8.37 -6.03 -7.25
CA HIS A 91 8.21 -7.40 -7.75
C HIS A 91 6.76 -7.86 -7.85
N TYR A 92 5.91 -7.41 -6.95
CA TYR A 92 4.52 -7.86 -6.87
C TYR A 92 3.51 -6.79 -7.31
N GLY A 93 3.96 -5.56 -7.62
CA GLY A 93 3.07 -4.46 -7.98
C GLY A 93 2.12 -4.04 -6.86
N VAL A 94 2.45 -4.38 -5.61
CA VAL A 94 1.59 -4.11 -4.44
C VAL A 94 1.55 -2.61 -4.17
N ILE A 95 0.35 -2.09 -3.94
CA ILE A 95 0.15 -0.72 -3.45
C ILE A 95 -0.24 -0.82 -1.97
N PHE A 96 0.56 -0.22 -1.10
CA PHE A 96 0.33 -0.20 0.34
C PHE A 96 -0.68 0.90 0.72
N ASP A 97 -1.93 0.72 0.31
CA ASP A 97 -3.06 1.53 0.79
C ASP A 97 -3.63 1.01 2.11
N ASP A 98 -4.69 1.65 2.62
CA ASP A 98 -5.31 1.28 3.89
C ASP A 98 -5.86 -0.15 3.87
N ASN A 99 -6.45 -0.56 2.76
CA ASN A 99 -6.92 -1.93 2.58
C ASN A 99 -5.77 -2.95 2.62
N MET A 100 -4.61 -2.62 2.04
CA MET A 100 -3.45 -3.50 2.13
C MET A 100 -2.95 -3.67 3.56
N PHE A 101 -3.02 -2.62 4.41
CA PHE A 101 -2.70 -2.77 5.84
C PHE A 101 -3.73 -3.63 6.58
N THR A 102 -5.01 -3.54 6.24
CA THR A 102 -6.05 -4.46 6.74
C THR A 102 -5.75 -5.90 6.33
N ASN A 103 -5.41 -6.13 5.05
CA ASN A 103 -5.01 -7.46 4.57
C ASN A 103 -3.82 -7.99 5.37
N ILE A 104 -2.75 -7.21 5.51
CA ILE A 104 -1.55 -7.62 6.28
C ILE A 104 -1.90 -7.98 7.73
N ALA A 105 -2.80 -7.22 8.36
CA ALA A 105 -3.23 -7.47 9.74
C ALA A 105 -4.10 -8.75 9.88
N GLN A 106 -4.83 -9.13 8.84
CA GLN A 106 -5.72 -10.29 8.81
C GLN A 106 -5.08 -11.54 8.16
N THR A 107 -3.92 -11.39 7.52
CA THR A 107 -3.24 -12.46 6.76
C THR A 107 -2.78 -13.59 7.68
N ASP A 108 -3.01 -14.84 7.27
CA ASP A 108 -2.51 -16.02 7.97
C ASP A 108 -1.02 -16.30 7.67
N MET A 109 -0.32 -16.93 8.63
CA MET A 109 1.09 -17.31 8.45
C MET A 109 1.35 -18.18 7.22
N GLY A 110 0.39 -19.03 6.81
CA GLY A 110 0.49 -19.87 5.61
C GLY A 110 0.56 -19.07 4.32
N GLU A 111 -0.22 -18.00 4.19
CA GLU A 111 -0.26 -17.15 3.00
C GLU A 111 1.05 -16.35 2.84
N SER A 112 1.57 -15.81 3.95
CA SER A 112 2.77 -14.98 3.94
C SER A 112 4.04 -15.72 3.50
N ARG A 113 4.15 -17.03 3.80
CA ARG A 113 5.33 -17.84 3.46
C ARG A 113 5.54 -17.98 1.95
N SER A 114 4.47 -17.96 1.17
CA SER A 114 4.54 -18.06 -0.29
C SER A 114 5.32 -16.90 -0.94
N TYR A 115 5.40 -15.74 -0.25
CA TYR A 115 6.13 -14.56 -0.71
C TYR A 115 7.62 -14.58 -0.34
N LEU A 116 8.06 -15.50 0.53
CA LEU A 116 9.45 -15.63 0.96
C LEU A 116 10.21 -16.53 -0.01
N ASN A 117 11.06 -15.92 -0.83
CA ASN A 117 11.93 -16.63 -1.77
C ASN A 117 13.37 -16.12 -1.67
N LEU A 118 14.29 -16.73 -2.43
CA LEU A 118 15.70 -16.33 -2.42
C LEU A 118 15.91 -14.89 -2.92
N SER A 119 15.12 -14.43 -3.89
CA SER A 119 15.16 -13.04 -4.38
C SER A 119 14.77 -12.05 -3.28
N PHE A 120 13.71 -12.34 -2.52
CA PHE A 120 13.33 -11.57 -1.34
C PHE A 120 14.48 -11.49 -0.33
N ALA A 121 15.06 -12.63 0.05
CA ALA A 121 16.15 -12.66 1.03
C ALA A 121 17.38 -11.86 0.56
N LEU A 122 17.79 -12.04 -0.70
CA LEU A 122 18.94 -11.32 -1.27
C LEU A 122 18.70 -9.82 -1.36
N GLN A 123 17.52 -9.39 -1.80
CA GLN A 123 17.22 -7.97 -1.93
C GLN A 123 17.13 -7.31 -0.56
N ILE A 124 16.43 -7.90 0.41
CA ILE A 124 16.36 -7.34 1.77
C ILE A 124 17.74 -7.32 2.44
N LEU A 125 18.60 -8.32 2.17
CA LEU A 125 19.98 -8.31 2.64
C LEU A 125 20.77 -7.12 2.05
N LEU A 126 20.68 -6.91 0.73
CA LEU A 126 21.44 -5.88 0.02
C LEU A 126 20.91 -4.46 0.22
N THR A 127 19.59 -4.27 0.28
CA THR A 127 18.97 -2.94 0.34
C THR A 127 18.40 -2.57 1.71
N GLY A 128 18.29 -3.53 2.64
CA GLY A 128 17.87 -3.29 4.01
C GLY A 128 19.01 -3.50 5.01
N VAL A 129 19.46 -4.74 5.13
CA VAL A 129 20.40 -5.16 6.19
C VAL A 129 21.79 -4.56 6.01
N LEU A 130 22.34 -4.56 4.80
CA LEU A 130 23.67 -4.01 4.53
C LEU A 130 23.73 -2.48 4.78
N PRO A 131 22.81 -1.65 4.26
CA PRO A 131 22.77 -0.23 4.60
C PRO A 131 22.54 0.04 6.08
N LEU A 132 21.74 -0.79 6.76
CA LEU A 132 21.53 -0.72 8.21
C LEU A 132 22.82 -1.00 8.99
N ALA A 133 23.59 -2.01 8.58
CA ALA A 133 24.90 -2.32 9.16
C ALA A 133 25.86 -1.14 8.95
N LEU A 134 25.93 -0.58 7.74
CA LEU A 134 26.73 0.63 7.46
C LEU A 134 26.32 1.79 8.38
N LEU A 135 25.02 2.07 8.53
CA LEU A 135 24.49 3.09 9.44
C LEU A 135 24.90 2.85 10.90
N ALA A 136 24.94 1.60 11.35
CA ALA A 136 25.35 1.25 12.71
C ALA A 136 26.82 1.61 12.96
N PHE A 137 27.72 1.36 12.00
CA PHE A 137 29.15 1.63 12.14
C PHE A 137 29.55 3.10 11.95
N LEU A 138 28.71 3.94 11.32
CA LEU A 138 29.01 5.35 11.09
C LEU A 138 29.02 6.17 12.39
N PRO A 139 30.12 6.83 12.78
CA PRO A 139 30.13 7.68 13.96
C PRO A 139 29.46 9.03 13.66
N VAL A 140 28.50 9.40 14.52
CA VAL A 140 27.71 10.63 14.36
C VAL A 140 28.26 11.76 15.22
N GLN A 141 28.60 12.87 14.57
CA GLN A 141 29.19 14.04 15.22
C GLN A 141 28.25 14.63 16.28
N LYS A 142 28.82 15.07 17.41
CA LYS A 142 28.11 15.92 18.39
C LYS A 142 28.09 17.35 17.87
N LEU A 143 26.90 17.90 17.66
CA LEU A 143 26.70 19.31 17.32
C LEU A 143 26.12 20.05 18.52
N THR A 144 26.52 21.32 18.68
CA THR A 144 25.86 22.24 19.60
C THR A 144 24.45 22.56 19.09
N PHE A 145 23.51 22.87 19.99
CA PHE A 145 22.11 23.12 19.61
C PHE A 145 21.97 24.20 18.54
N LYS A 146 22.66 25.34 18.70
CA LYS A 146 22.67 26.43 17.71
C LYS A 146 23.15 25.97 16.33
N LYS A 147 24.26 25.22 16.27
CA LYS A 147 24.82 24.72 15.01
C LYS A 147 23.91 23.68 14.36
N ALA A 148 23.27 22.82 15.15
CA ALA A 148 22.31 21.84 14.66
C ALA A 148 21.07 22.52 14.05
N VAL A 149 20.48 23.50 14.72
CA VAL A 149 19.33 24.26 14.20
C VAL A 149 19.70 25.01 12.92
N TRP A 150 20.84 25.71 12.91
CA TRP A 150 21.32 26.42 11.71
C TRP A 150 21.52 25.49 10.51
N GLN A 151 22.21 24.37 10.70
CA GLN A 151 22.47 23.43 9.61
C GLN A 151 21.20 22.74 9.10
N ARG A 152 20.23 22.45 9.99
CA ARG A 152 18.91 21.95 9.58
C ARG A 152 18.15 22.99 8.77
N GLY A 153 18.11 24.24 9.24
CA GLY A 153 17.47 25.35 8.54
C GLY A 153 18.07 25.58 7.17
N LEU A 154 19.41 25.60 7.06
CA LEU A 154 20.12 25.75 5.80
C LEU A 154 19.83 24.59 4.85
N SER A 155 19.88 23.34 5.31
CA SER A 155 19.58 22.17 4.47
C SER A 155 18.13 22.14 4.00
N ALA A 156 17.18 22.51 4.87
CA ALA A 156 15.78 22.64 4.50
C ALA A 156 15.58 23.75 3.46
N ALA A 157 16.16 24.93 3.69
CA ALA A 157 16.09 26.06 2.76
C ALA A 157 16.65 25.70 1.38
N LEU A 158 17.83 25.07 1.32
CA LEU A 158 18.43 24.60 0.06
C LEU A 158 17.54 23.56 -0.65
N SER A 159 16.93 22.64 0.12
CA SER A 159 16.02 21.64 -0.44
C SER A 159 14.75 22.30 -1.01
N VAL A 160 14.19 23.29 -0.32
CA VAL A 160 13.03 24.06 -0.79
C VAL A 160 13.38 24.88 -2.03
N ILE A 161 14.51 25.60 -2.03
CA ILE A 161 14.99 26.37 -3.19
C ILE A 161 15.15 25.45 -4.40
N LEU A 162 15.71 24.25 -4.21
CA LEU A 162 15.86 23.27 -5.28
C LEU A 162 14.51 22.83 -5.84
N VAL A 163 13.55 22.47 -4.98
CA VAL A 163 12.20 22.07 -5.41
C VAL A 163 11.51 23.20 -6.14
N MET A 164 11.58 24.43 -5.62
CA MET A 164 11.00 25.62 -6.26
C MET A 164 11.68 25.94 -7.60
N GLY A 165 13.00 25.77 -7.71
CA GLY A 165 13.74 25.97 -8.95
C GLY A 165 13.32 24.99 -10.04
N VAL A 166 13.17 23.71 -9.70
CA VAL A 166 12.65 22.69 -10.63
C VAL A 166 11.19 22.96 -10.98
N ALA A 167 10.37 23.35 -9.99
CA ALA A 167 8.98 23.71 -10.24
C ALA A 167 8.89 24.89 -11.21
N ALA A 168 9.71 25.93 -11.05
CA ALA A 168 9.71 27.09 -11.94
C ALA A 168 9.97 26.74 -13.42
N THR A 169 10.70 25.67 -13.71
CA THR A 169 11.02 25.25 -15.09
C THR A 169 10.14 24.11 -15.62
N HIS A 170 9.57 23.27 -14.75
CA HIS A 170 8.86 22.04 -15.14
C HIS A 170 7.47 21.87 -14.47
N PHE A 171 6.87 22.93 -13.93
CA PHE A 171 5.60 22.85 -13.19
C PHE A 171 4.49 22.15 -13.98
N ASP A 172 4.28 22.54 -15.23
CA ASP A 172 3.16 22.02 -16.05
C ASP A 172 3.28 20.51 -16.29
N ASP A 173 4.50 20.02 -16.54
CA ASP A 173 4.76 18.60 -16.72
C ASP A 173 4.48 17.81 -15.43
N TYR A 174 5.02 18.26 -14.29
CA TYR A 174 4.78 17.63 -12.98
C TYR A 174 3.28 17.67 -12.61
N ALA A 175 2.60 18.77 -12.89
CA ALA A 175 1.18 18.92 -12.63
C ALA A 175 0.32 17.99 -13.52
N ALA A 176 0.65 17.87 -14.80
CA ALA A 176 -0.02 16.94 -15.71
C ALA A 176 0.16 15.49 -15.28
N ILE A 177 1.39 15.08 -14.93
CA ILE A 177 1.68 13.74 -14.41
C ILE A 177 0.88 13.47 -13.14
N GLY A 178 0.88 14.41 -12.18
CA GLY A 178 0.15 14.27 -10.93
C GLY A 178 -1.36 14.16 -11.10
N ARG A 179 -1.95 14.85 -12.09
CA ARG A 179 -3.39 14.77 -12.41
C ARG A 179 -3.76 13.48 -13.11
N ASN A 180 -2.97 13.07 -14.12
CA ASN A 180 -3.29 11.95 -15.00
C ASN A 180 -2.89 10.60 -14.40
N ASN A 181 -1.88 10.58 -13.52
CA ASN A 181 -1.31 9.37 -12.94
C ASN A 181 -1.42 9.37 -11.41
N LYS A 182 -2.66 9.41 -10.89
CA LYS A 182 -2.91 9.40 -9.43
C LYS A 182 -2.24 8.21 -8.72
N ILE A 183 -2.04 7.10 -9.43
CA ILE A 183 -1.34 5.90 -8.94
C ILE A 183 0.13 6.18 -8.58
N LEU A 184 0.80 7.11 -9.28
CA LEU A 184 2.20 7.43 -9.07
C LEU A 184 2.45 7.98 -7.65
N ARG A 185 1.52 8.76 -7.11
CA ARG A 185 1.60 9.23 -5.72
C ARG A 185 1.51 8.07 -4.72
N LYS A 186 0.75 7.02 -5.05
CA LYS A 186 0.61 5.82 -4.22
C LYS A 186 1.88 4.96 -4.23
N THR A 187 2.78 5.17 -5.19
CA THR A 187 4.03 4.41 -5.30
C THR A 187 5.22 5.07 -4.60
N ILE A 188 5.06 6.25 -3.98
CA ILE A 188 6.15 6.95 -3.29
C ILE A 188 6.45 6.29 -1.94
N ASN A 189 7.63 5.68 -1.83
CA ASN A 189 8.09 4.95 -0.66
C ASN A 189 9.07 5.79 0.19
N PRO A 190 9.02 5.76 1.54
CA PRO A 190 8.00 5.17 2.41
C PRO A 190 6.88 6.14 2.82
N ALA A 191 6.86 7.35 2.25
CA ALA A 191 5.92 8.40 2.64
C ALA A 191 4.44 7.96 2.48
N TYR A 192 4.08 7.33 1.36
CA TYR A 192 2.71 6.86 1.14
C TYR A 192 2.34 5.70 2.07
N PRO A 193 3.12 4.58 2.13
CA PRO A 193 2.85 3.51 3.09
C PRO A 193 2.70 3.99 4.54
N TYR A 194 3.54 4.92 5.02
CA TYR A 194 3.41 5.44 6.39
C TYR A 194 2.14 6.26 6.62
N LYS A 195 1.74 7.08 5.65
CA LYS A 195 0.47 7.81 5.73
C LYS A 195 -0.71 6.84 5.84
N GLN A 196 -0.68 5.76 5.07
CA GLN A 196 -1.76 4.76 5.05
C GLN A 196 -1.75 3.88 6.30
N ALA A 197 -0.57 3.50 6.81
CA ALA A 197 -0.42 2.82 8.10
C ALA A 197 -0.97 3.67 9.25
N TYR A 198 -0.67 4.97 9.27
CA TYR A 198 -1.22 5.90 10.26
C TYR A 198 -2.76 5.97 10.16
N LYS A 199 -3.30 6.10 8.94
CA LYS A 199 -4.76 6.10 8.71
C LYS A 199 -5.40 4.81 9.25
N TYR A 200 -4.82 3.65 8.96
CA TYR A 200 -5.28 2.36 9.45
C TYR A 200 -5.28 2.27 10.99
N ILE A 201 -4.16 2.61 11.63
CA ILE A 201 -4.04 2.60 13.10
C ILE A 201 -5.02 3.59 13.74
N HIS A 202 -5.15 4.78 13.16
CA HIS A 202 -6.09 5.78 13.67
C HIS A 202 -7.52 5.25 13.62
N ASN A 203 -7.93 4.69 12.48
CA ASN A 203 -9.26 4.15 12.31
C ASN A 203 -9.53 2.93 13.23
N ALA A 204 -8.53 2.08 13.43
CA ALA A 204 -8.66 0.87 14.23
C ALA A 204 -8.75 1.12 15.74
N TYR A 205 -8.09 2.17 16.26
CA TYR A 205 -7.95 2.38 17.71
C TYR A 205 -8.57 3.68 18.24
N PHE A 206 -8.82 4.68 17.38
CA PHE A 206 -9.29 5.99 17.81
C PHE A 206 -10.69 6.35 17.32
N ASN A 207 -11.26 5.57 16.40
CA ASN A 207 -12.68 5.70 16.08
C ASN A 207 -13.52 5.11 17.19
N ALA A 208 -14.62 5.78 17.54
CA ALA A 208 -15.57 5.27 18.53
C ALA A 208 -16.19 3.96 18.03
N GLU A 209 -16.32 2.97 18.93
CA GLU A 209 -17.11 1.78 18.64
C GLU A 209 -18.52 2.21 18.27
N LEU A 210 -18.96 1.80 17.08
CA LEU A 210 -20.30 2.11 16.61
C LEU A 210 -21.30 1.22 17.37
N PRO A 211 -22.44 1.77 17.82
CA PRO A 211 -23.46 0.95 18.44
C PRO A 211 -23.99 -0.07 17.43
N TYR A 212 -24.11 -1.33 17.87
CA TYR A 212 -24.58 -2.41 17.01
C TYR A 212 -26.01 -2.16 16.54
N ARG A 213 -26.25 -2.20 15.22
CA ARG A 213 -27.56 -1.97 14.61
C ARG A 213 -28.19 -3.28 14.16
N GLN A 214 -29.33 -3.62 14.75
CA GLN A 214 -30.12 -4.74 14.27
C GLN A 214 -30.91 -4.33 13.03
N LEU A 215 -30.80 -5.12 11.96
CA LEU A 215 -31.49 -4.94 10.69
C LEU A 215 -32.38 -6.16 10.42
N ALA A 216 -33.29 -6.05 9.45
CA ALA A 216 -34.13 -7.16 9.01
C ALA A 216 -34.89 -7.87 10.15
N THR A 217 -35.30 -7.10 11.17
CA THR A 217 -35.91 -7.64 12.41
C THR A 217 -37.31 -8.20 12.20
N ASP A 218 -37.95 -7.85 11.08
CA ASP A 218 -39.27 -8.24 10.65
C ASP A 218 -39.28 -9.48 9.74
N VAL A 219 -38.10 -10.03 9.39
CA VAL A 219 -38.02 -11.22 8.53
C VAL A 219 -38.63 -12.43 9.22
N ARG A 220 -39.57 -13.08 8.52
CA ARG A 220 -40.27 -14.28 8.98
C ARG A 220 -40.41 -15.28 7.86
N ARG A 221 -40.38 -16.57 8.20
CA ARG A 221 -40.73 -17.65 7.26
C ARG A 221 -42.19 -17.53 6.82
N SER A 222 -42.43 -17.47 5.51
CA SER A 222 -43.80 -17.48 4.97
C SER A 222 -44.49 -18.83 5.28
N GLY A 223 -45.71 -18.76 5.82
CA GLY A 223 -46.41 -19.84 6.53
C GLY A 223 -46.91 -21.04 5.73
N ALA A 224 -46.26 -21.42 4.63
CA ALA A 224 -46.58 -22.67 3.93
C ALA A 224 -45.53 -23.75 4.27
N ALA A 225 -45.99 -24.93 4.67
CA ALA A 225 -45.15 -26.11 4.83
C ALA A 225 -44.58 -26.53 3.46
N ARG A 226 -43.45 -25.94 3.09
CA ARG A 226 -42.66 -26.33 1.93
C ARG A 226 -41.71 -27.46 2.32
N PRO A 227 -41.38 -28.39 1.40
CA PRO A 227 -40.30 -29.34 1.64
C PRO A 227 -39.00 -28.60 2.00
N PRO A 228 -38.14 -29.21 2.84
CA PRO A 228 -36.88 -28.59 3.24
C PRO A 228 -36.03 -28.30 2.00
N ARG A 229 -35.41 -27.11 1.96
CA ARG A 229 -34.53 -26.67 0.87
C ARG A 229 -33.12 -26.56 1.40
N LEU A 230 -32.19 -27.31 0.82
CA LEU A 230 -30.76 -27.17 1.07
C LEU A 230 -30.16 -26.25 0.01
N VAL A 231 -29.50 -25.17 0.47
CA VAL A 231 -28.75 -24.26 -0.40
C VAL A 231 -27.29 -24.32 0.04
N ILE A 232 -26.38 -24.53 -0.91
CA ILE A 232 -24.94 -24.51 -0.67
C ILE A 232 -24.37 -23.31 -1.41
N MET A 233 -23.79 -22.37 -0.66
CA MET A 233 -23.05 -21.24 -1.22
C MET A 233 -21.56 -21.56 -1.18
N VAL A 234 -20.93 -21.61 -2.35
CA VAL A 234 -19.47 -21.79 -2.46
C VAL A 234 -18.84 -20.42 -2.70
N LEU A 235 -18.07 -19.95 -1.72
CA LEU A 235 -17.30 -18.72 -1.85
C LEU A 235 -15.95 -19.05 -2.49
N GLY A 236 -15.75 -18.61 -3.73
CA GLY A 236 -14.47 -18.77 -4.43
C GLY A 236 -13.40 -17.81 -3.91
N GLU A 237 -12.13 -18.16 -4.10
CA GLU A 237 -10.98 -17.33 -3.76
C GLU A 237 -10.13 -17.06 -5.00
N THR A 238 -9.84 -15.78 -5.29
CA THR A 238 -8.96 -15.30 -6.37
C THR A 238 -9.31 -15.76 -7.83
N GLN A 239 -10.43 -16.47 -8.03
CA GLN A 239 -10.89 -16.94 -9.34
C GLN A 239 -11.33 -15.78 -10.26
N ARG A 240 -11.01 -15.88 -11.56
CA ARG A 240 -11.30 -14.83 -12.56
C ARG A 240 -12.17 -15.36 -13.69
N GLY A 241 -13.26 -14.65 -14.01
CA GLY A 241 -14.23 -15.07 -15.02
C GLY A 241 -13.65 -15.26 -16.43
N MET A 242 -12.57 -14.55 -16.78
CA MET A 242 -11.88 -14.66 -18.08
C MET A 242 -11.18 -16.02 -18.29
N ASN A 243 -10.92 -16.78 -17.22
CA ASN A 243 -10.26 -18.09 -17.28
C ASN A 243 -11.24 -19.26 -17.12
N TYR A 244 -12.55 -19.00 -17.19
CA TYR A 244 -13.58 -20.05 -17.12
C TYR A 244 -13.95 -20.53 -18.52
N SER A 245 -13.85 -21.83 -18.77
CA SER A 245 -14.27 -22.42 -20.05
C SER A 245 -15.76 -22.23 -20.32
N LEU A 246 -16.57 -22.24 -19.27
CA LEU A 246 -18.01 -21.95 -19.34
C LEU A 246 -18.31 -20.49 -19.79
N ASN A 247 -17.33 -19.60 -19.66
CA ASN A 247 -17.39 -18.21 -20.10
C ASN A 247 -16.69 -17.97 -21.44
N GLY A 248 -16.21 -19.03 -22.12
CA GLY A 248 -15.57 -18.94 -23.43
C GLY A 248 -14.04 -19.01 -23.43
N TYR A 249 -13.40 -19.36 -22.31
CA TYR A 249 -11.96 -19.60 -22.28
C TYR A 249 -11.58 -20.86 -23.06
N GLU A 250 -10.53 -20.78 -23.89
CA GLU A 250 -10.15 -21.85 -24.84
C GLU A 250 -9.77 -23.17 -24.14
N ARG A 251 -9.13 -23.09 -22.97
CA ARG A 251 -8.75 -24.29 -22.21
C ARG A 251 -9.93 -24.76 -21.36
N LYS A 252 -10.16 -26.07 -21.33
CA LYS A 252 -11.20 -26.71 -20.51
C LYS A 252 -10.86 -26.66 -19.01
N THR A 253 -11.13 -25.53 -18.36
CA THR A 253 -10.82 -25.29 -16.94
C THR A 253 -11.93 -25.74 -15.98
N ASN A 254 -13.16 -25.92 -16.46
CA ASN A 254 -14.30 -26.37 -15.64
C ASN A 254 -14.91 -27.70 -16.15
N PRO A 255 -14.12 -28.77 -16.37
CA PRO A 255 -14.62 -29.98 -17.05
C PRO A 255 -15.74 -30.69 -16.27
N TYR A 256 -15.65 -30.74 -14.94
CA TYR A 256 -16.67 -31.40 -14.10
C TYR A 256 -17.95 -30.57 -13.98
N THR A 257 -17.82 -29.26 -13.77
CA THR A 257 -18.98 -28.36 -13.66
C THR A 257 -19.75 -28.27 -14.97
N ALA A 258 -19.06 -28.34 -16.11
CA ALA A 258 -19.69 -28.35 -17.43
C ALA A 258 -20.49 -29.63 -17.72
N ALA A 259 -20.26 -30.71 -16.97
CA ALA A 259 -21.01 -31.96 -17.10
C ALA A 259 -22.31 -31.98 -16.26
N ILE A 260 -22.54 -30.97 -15.42
CA ILE A 260 -23.74 -30.86 -14.59
C ILE A 260 -24.90 -30.34 -15.45
N GLU A 261 -26.01 -31.06 -15.44
CA GLU A 261 -27.23 -30.63 -16.14
C GLU A 261 -27.77 -29.31 -15.58
N ASN A 262 -28.26 -28.44 -16.46
CA ASN A 262 -28.85 -27.13 -16.12
C ASN A 262 -27.91 -26.16 -15.37
N VAL A 263 -26.59 -26.31 -15.52
CA VAL A 263 -25.64 -25.34 -14.99
C VAL A 263 -25.79 -23.99 -15.69
N VAL A 264 -25.92 -22.91 -14.91
CA VAL A 264 -25.99 -21.54 -15.41
C VAL A 264 -24.67 -20.83 -15.11
N SER A 265 -24.02 -20.30 -16.14
CA SER A 265 -22.77 -19.52 -16.00
C SER A 265 -23.04 -18.05 -16.27
N PHE A 266 -22.78 -17.19 -15.28
CA PHE A 266 -22.90 -15.75 -15.40
C PHE A 266 -21.60 -15.14 -15.93
N ARG A 267 -21.64 -14.55 -17.13
CA ARG A 267 -20.45 -14.03 -17.83
C ARG A 267 -20.05 -12.61 -17.44
N HIS A 268 -21.01 -11.83 -16.93
CA HIS A 268 -20.85 -10.39 -16.69
C HIS A 268 -21.01 -10.07 -15.20
N VAL A 269 -20.25 -10.75 -14.36
CA VAL A 269 -20.21 -10.50 -12.91
C VAL A 269 -18.91 -9.77 -12.56
N ARG A 270 -19.01 -8.80 -11.65
CA ARG A 270 -17.86 -8.05 -11.11
C ARG A 270 -17.87 -8.18 -9.60
N SER A 271 -16.68 -8.29 -9.00
CA SER A 271 -16.54 -8.19 -7.56
C SER A 271 -16.65 -6.74 -7.12
N TYR A 272 -17.09 -6.53 -5.88
CA TYR A 272 -17.11 -5.20 -5.27
C TYR A 272 -15.70 -4.68 -5.01
N GLY A 273 -14.83 -5.51 -4.44
CA GLY A 273 -13.42 -5.21 -4.20
C GLY A 273 -12.48 -6.17 -4.93
N THR A 274 -11.18 -5.93 -4.79
CA THR A 274 -10.12 -6.82 -5.28
C THR A 274 -9.39 -7.55 -4.15
N ALA A 275 -9.94 -7.49 -2.93
CA ALA A 275 -9.41 -8.17 -1.74
C ALA A 275 -10.55 -8.85 -1.00
N THR A 276 -10.26 -10.00 -0.39
CA THR A 276 -11.22 -10.81 0.38
C THR A 276 -11.77 -10.02 1.57
N ALA A 277 -10.92 -9.29 2.28
CA ALA A 277 -11.29 -8.43 3.42
C ALA A 277 -12.30 -7.32 3.07
N ILE A 278 -12.42 -6.95 1.78
CA ILE A 278 -13.38 -5.96 1.30
C ILE A 278 -14.62 -6.64 0.70
N SER A 279 -14.39 -7.66 -0.13
CA SER A 279 -15.44 -8.23 -0.97
C SER A 279 -16.37 -9.13 -0.17
N VAL A 280 -15.85 -9.89 0.79
CA VAL A 280 -16.65 -10.84 1.57
C VAL A 280 -17.65 -10.10 2.48
N PRO A 281 -17.25 -9.10 3.30
CA PRO A 281 -18.23 -8.37 4.10
C PRO A 281 -19.31 -7.70 3.25
N TYR A 282 -18.94 -7.13 2.09
CA TYR A 282 -19.91 -6.56 1.14
C TYR A 282 -20.91 -7.59 0.62
N MET A 283 -20.45 -8.79 0.22
CA MET A 283 -21.33 -9.83 -0.34
C MET A 283 -22.43 -10.28 0.63
N PHE A 284 -22.17 -10.20 1.93
CA PHE A 284 -23.14 -10.55 2.97
C PHE A 284 -23.84 -9.33 3.56
N SER A 285 -23.47 -8.12 3.16
CA SER A 285 -24.12 -6.90 3.63
C SER A 285 -25.57 -6.80 3.16
N LEU A 286 -26.42 -6.20 3.99
CA LEU A 286 -27.78 -5.79 3.59
C LEU A 286 -27.80 -4.41 2.91
N SER A 287 -26.66 -3.71 2.87
CA SER A 287 -26.51 -2.39 2.24
C SER A 287 -26.41 -2.49 0.73
N ARG A 288 -26.81 -1.41 0.05
CA ARG A 288 -26.61 -1.25 -1.40
C ARG A 288 -25.19 -0.74 -1.66
N GLU A 289 -24.73 -0.86 -2.90
CA GLU A 289 -23.38 -0.43 -3.32
C GLU A 289 -23.07 1.02 -2.91
N ASP A 290 -24.02 1.92 -3.16
CA ASP A 290 -23.88 3.36 -2.88
C ASP A 290 -23.89 3.69 -1.37
N ASP A 291 -24.45 2.80 -0.54
CA ASP A 291 -24.62 2.99 0.89
C ASP A 291 -23.59 2.21 1.73
N TYR A 292 -22.77 1.36 1.09
CA TYR A 292 -21.84 0.50 1.80
C TYR A 292 -20.70 1.30 2.41
N ASN A 293 -20.49 1.09 3.71
CA ASN A 293 -19.36 1.63 4.44
C ASN A 293 -18.72 0.55 5.31
N ALA A 294 -17.53 0.09 4.92
CA ALA A 294 -16.79 -0.95 5.62
C ALA A 294 -16.62 -0.70 7.13
N ASP A 295 -16.55 0.56 7.56
CA ASP A 295 -16.39 0.92 8.97
C ASP A 295 -17.67 0.67 9.78
N THR A 296 -18.86 0.76 9.16
CA THR A 296 -20.15 0.57 9.84
C THR A 296 -20.68 -0.87 9.75
N GLU A 297 -20.29 -1.60 8.72
CA GLU A 297 -20.81 -2.95 8.40
C GLU A 297 -20.46 -3.99 9.45
N ALA A 298 -19.32 -3.84 10.12
CA ALA A 298 -18.94 -4.71 11.24
C ALA A 298 -19.87 -4.56 12.46
N SER A 299 -20.67 -3.48 12.52
CA SER A 299 -21.55 -3.15 13.64
C SER A 299 -23.03 -3.22 13.27
N GLN A 300 -23.42 -4.10 12.34
CA GLN A 300 -24.82 -4.32 12.00
C GLN A 300 -25.11 -5.76 11.56
N ASP A 301 -26.39 -6.14 11.58
CA ASP A 301 -26.84 -7.45 11.08
C ASP A 301 -26.55 -7.58 9.56
N ASN A 302 -26.12 -8.77 9.14
CA ASN A 302 -25.87 -9.14 7.76
C ASN A 302 -26.89 -10.18 7.25
N VAL A 303 -26.75 -10.64 6.00
CA VAL A 303 -27.66 -11.62 5.39
C VAL A 303 -27.75 -12.93 6.20
N MET A 304 -26.65 -13.40 6.80
CA MET A 304 -26.65 -14.61 7.62
C MET A 304 -27.45 -14.43 8.90
N ASP A 305 -27.33 -13.27 9.56
CA ASP A 305 -28.11 -12.94 10.76
C ASP A 305 -29.62 -12.88 10.44
N ALA A 306 -29.97 -12.35 9.27
CA ALA A 306 -31.36 -12.31 8.79
C ALA A 306 -31.90 -13.71 8.51
N LEU A 307 -31.09 -14.60 7.91
CA LEU A 307 -31.47 -15.98 7.62
C LEU A 307 -31.67 -16.81 8.89
N GLU A 308 -30.77 -16.67 9.87
CA GLU A 308 -30.88 -17.31 11.18
C GLU A 308 -32.15 -16.85 11.90
N ARG A 309 -32.40 -15.53 11.93
CA ARG A 309 -33.60 -14.95 12.55
C ARG A 309 -34.90 -15.46 11.93
N SER A 310 -34.88 -15.72 10.63
CA SER A 310 -36.06 -16.21 9.91
C SER A 310 -36.38 -17.69 10.19
N GLY A 311 -35.48 -18.43 10.85
CA GLY A 311 -35.62 -19.86 11.16
C GLY A 311 -35.45 -20.75 9.93
N THR A 312 -34.49 -20.40 9.06
CA THR A 312 -34.10 -21.23 7.90
C THR A 312 -33.16 -22.35 8.30
#